data_AF-A0AAW5BUH9-F1
#
_entry.id   AF-A0AAW5BUH9-F1
#
_cell.length_a   1.000
_cell.length_b   1.000
_cell.length_c   1.000
_cell.angle_alpha   90.00
_cell.angle_beta   90.00
_cell.angle_gamma   90.00
#
_symmetry.space_group_name_H-M   'P 1'
#
loop_
_entity.id
_entity.type
_entity.pdbx_description
1 polymer ?
#
loop_
_entity_poly.entity_id
_entity_poly.type
_entity_poly.pdbx_seq_one_letter_code
_entity_poly.pdbx_strand_id
1 'polypeptide(L)' 'MNSINVNGCSVCQPGKENYTTYNTRLRGKRVRMYQYDYRTESGELFACCAPTLEA' A
#
# COMPACT_ATOMS: atom_id res chain seq x y z
N MET A 1 10.75 -6.85 -5.49
CA MET A 1 9.45 -6.35 -4.99
C MET A 1 9.42 -4.89 -5.32
N ASN A 2 8.47 -4.44 -6.14
CA ASN A 2 8.35 -3.02 -6.46
C ASN A 2 7.75 -2.34 -5.23
N SER A 3 8.56 -1.53 -4.56
CA SER A 3 8.12 -0.73 -3.43
C SER A 3 7.39 0.50 -3.95
N ILE A 4 6.24 0.85 -3.35
CA ILE A 4 5.57 2.13 -3.57
C ILE A 4 6.04 3.20 -2.56
N ASN A 5 7.06 2.85 -1.77
CA ASN A 5 7.70 3.71 -0.77
C ASN A 5 9.20 3.87 -1.06
N VAL A 6 9.74 5.04 -0.73
CA VAL A 6 11.18 5.32 -0.65
C VAL A 6 11.49 5.73 0.79
N ASN A 7 12.40 5.01 1.46
CA ASN A 7 12.76 5.22 2.87
C ASN A 7 11.54 5.21 3.83
N GLY A 8 10.53 4.39 3.53
CA GLY A 8 9.30 4.29 4.33
C GLY A 8 8.25 5.37 4.02
N CYS A 9 8.54 6.32 3.12
CA CYS A 9 7.61 7.35 2.70
C CYS A 9 6.95 7.00 1.36
N SER A 10 5.61 7.14 1.29
CA SER A 10 4.85 6.97 0.05
C SER A 10 5.34 7.92 -1.04
N VAL A 11 5.58 7.39 -2.24
CA VAL A 11 5.86 8.19 -3.45
C VAL A 11 4.62 8.43 -4.32
N CYS A 12 3.42 8.16 -3.78
CA CYS A 12 2.15 8.36 -4.49
C CYS A 12 1.97 9.82 -4.90
N GLN A 13 1.65 10.04 -6.17
CA GLN A 13 1.47 11.38 -6.74
C GLN A 13 0.02 11.84 -6.53
N PRO A 14 -0.24 13.15 -6.38
CA PRO A 14 -1.61 13.67 -6.29
C PRO A 14 -2.50 13.20 -7.45
N GLY A 15 -3.75 12.85 -7.13
CA GLY A 15 -4.74 12.33 -8.07
C GLY A 15 -4.46 10.91 -8.57
N LYS A 16 -3.53 10.17 -7.95
CA LYS A 16 -3.19 8.80 -8.36
C LYS A 16 -3.36 7.79 -7.24
N GLU A 17 -3.55 6.55 -7.68
CA GLU A 17 -3.59 5.37 -6.85
C GLU A 17 -2.35 4.51 -7.15
N ASN A 18 -1.74 3.99 -6.10
CA ASN A 18 -0.64 3.03 -6.18
C ASN A 18 -0.95 1.84 -5.28
N TYR A 19 -0.60 0.64 -5.74
CA TYR A 19 -0.63 -0.54 -4.89
C TYR A 19 0.54 -1.45 -5.17
N THR A 20 0.94 -2.19 -4.13
CA THR A 20 1.87 -3.31 -4.27
C THR A 20 1.43 -4.44 -3.38
N THR A 21 1.85 -5.66 -3.72
CA THR A 21 1.59 -6.83 -2.91
C THR A 21 2.87 -7.31 -2.26
N TYR A 22 2.76 -7.80 -1.04
CA TYR A 22 3.86 -8.44 -0.34
C TYR A 22 3.42 -9.66 0.42
N ASN A 23 4.37 -10.52 0.75
CA ASN A 23 4.12 -11.69 1.59
C ASN A 23 4.71 -11.42 2.97
N THR A 24 3.92 -11.67 4.01
CA THR A 24 4.36 -11.67 5.40
C THR A 24 4.02 -13.00 6.06
N ARG A 25 4.53 -13.23 7.28
CA ARG A 25 4.13 -14.36 8.11
C ARG A 25 3.32 -13.86 9.29
N LEU A 26 2.03 -14.17 9.30
CA LEU A 26 1.15 -13.94 10.45
C LEU A 26 0.84 -15.27 11.11
N ARG A 27 1.18 -15.41 12.40
CA ARG A 27 0.99 -16.65 13.17
C ARG A 27 1.58 -17.89 12.46
N GLY A 28 2.78 -17.73 11.87
CA GLY A 28 3.48 -18.80 11.16
C GLY A 28 2.97 -19.11 9.74
N LYS A 29 1.81 -18.56 9.34
CA LYS A 29 1.25 -18.77 7.98
C LYS A 29 1.71 -17.66 7.05
N ARG A 30 2.04 -18.00 5.80
CA ARG A 30 2.33 -17.03 4.75
C ARG A 30 1.02 -16.38 4.31
N VAL A 31 0.93 -15.07 4.45
CA VAL A 31 -0.23 -14.26 4.08
C VAL A 31 0.21 -13.23 3.05
N ARG A 32 -0.55 -13.12 1.95
CA ARG A 32 -0.41 -12.01 1.01
C ARG A 32 -1.13 -10.80 1.59
N MET A 33 -0.45 -9.66 1.56
CA MET A 33 -0.97 -8.37 1.96
C MET A 33 -0.86 -7.41 0.78
N TYR A 34 -1.72 -6.42 0.77
CA TYR A 34 -1.72 -5.28 -0.13
C TYR A 34 -1.31 -4.07 0.68
N GLN A 35 -0.37 -3.28 0.15
CA GLN A 35 -0.22 -1.88 0.55
C GLN A 35 -0.86 -1.04 -0.54
N TYR A 36 -1.78 -0.16 -0.16
CA TYR A 36 -2.49 0.74 -1.07
C TYR A 36 -2.31 2.17 -0.59
N ASP A 37 -2.00 3.06 -1.53
CA ASP A 37 -1.82 4.49 -1.32
C ASP A 37 -2.64 5.26 -2.38
N TYR A 38 -3.58 6.09 -1.94
CA TYR A 38 -4.25 7.08 -2.78
C TYR A 38 -3.91 8.48 -2.26
N ARG A 39 -3.40 9.35 -3.14
CA ARG A 39 -3.20 10.75 -2.80
C ARG A 39 -4.24 11.60 -3.51
N THR A 40 -5.04 12.36 -2.76
CA THR A 40 -6.02 13.29 -3.35
C THR A 40 -5.31 14.32 -4.23
N GLU A 41 -6.08 15.00 -5.08
CA GLU A 41 -5.59 16.14 -5.85
C GLU A 41 -5.03 17.26 -4.95
N SER A 42 -5.59 17.43 -3.74
CA SER A 42 -5.12 18.38 -2.73
C SER A 42 -3.88 17.92 -1.94
N GLY A 43 -3.44 16.68 -2.14
CA GLY A 43 -2.22 16.13 -1.53
C GLY A 43 -2.42 15.32 -0.25
N GLU A 44 -3.66 15.14 0.23
CA GLU A 44 -3.96 14.28 1.36
C GLU A 44 -3.72 12.81 0.99
N LEU A 45 -3.03 12.06 1.85
CA LEU A 45 -2.69 10.67 1.61
C LEU A 45 -3.59 9.74 2.42
N PHE A 46 -4.34 8.90 1.72
CA PHE A 46 -5.03 7.74 2.28
C PHE A 46 -4.18 6.50 2.02
N ALA A 47 -3.84 5.76 3.06
CA ALA A 47 -3.04 4.55 2.94
C ALA A 47 -3.57 3.42 3.83
N CYS A 48 -3.48 2.18 3.35
CA CYS A 48 -3.83 1.01 4.15
C CYS A 48 -2.94 -0.20 3.84
N CYS A 49 -2.91 -1.13 4.79
CA CYS A 49 -2.33 -2.46 4.62
C CYS A 49 -3.38 -3.52 4.98
N ALA A 50 -3.80 -4.33 4.01
CA ALA A 50 -4.89 -5.28 4.22
C ALA A 50 -4.68 -6.59 3.43
N PRO A 51 -5.29 -7.72 3.84
CA PRO A 51 -5.24 -8.97 3.08
C PRO A 51 -5.98 -8.91 1.73
N THR A 52 -6.98 -8.03 1.63
CA THR A 52 -7.78 -7.73 0.43
C THR A 52 -8.00 -6.21 0.34
N LEU A 53 -8.33 -5.68 -0.85
CA LEU A 53 -8.75 -4.28 -1.04
C LEU A 53 -10.28 -4.16 -1.27
N GLU A 54 -11.01 -5.23 -0.98
CA GLU A 54 -12.47 -5.24 -0.99
C GLU A 54 -12.99 -4.70 0.34
N ALA A 55 -14.15 -4.04 0.29
CA ALA A 55 -14.83 -3.48 1.46
C ALA A 55 -15.53 -4.54 2.32
#